data_AF-A0A4R4QBR2-F1
#
_entry.id   AF-A0A4R4QBR2-F1
#
_cell.length_a   1.000
_cell.length_b   1.000
_cell.length_c   1.000
_cell.angle_alpha   90.00
_cell.angle_beta   90.00
_cell.angle_gamma   90.00
#
_symmetry.space_group_name_H-M   'P 1'
#
loop_
_entity.id
_entity.type
_entity.pdbx_description
1 polymer ?
#
loop_
_entity_poly.entity_id
_entity_poly.type
_entity_poly.pdbx_seq_one_letter_code
_entity_poly.pdbx_strand_id
1 'polypeptide(L)'
;MSEQESALAPDDVAQAGRVRLAEWLTAEAGGNPELATSVEELAAWPAYQAEEFLVFVPPGFANRIFLLGDHGVTSFAPSEQTLNEAMTAARTQS
;
A
#
# COMPACT_ATOMS: atom_id res chain seq x y z
N MET A 1 12.88 14.26 -17.69
CA MET A 1 12.54 13.00 -17.02
C MET A 1 11.19 13.23 -16.41
N SER A 2 10.15 12.56 -16.92
CA SER A 2 8.79 12.80 -16.45
C SER A 2 8.67 12.29 -15.03
N GLU A 3 8.45 13.21 -14.09
CA GLU A 3 7.93 12.93 -12.77
C GLU A 3 6.59 12.22 -13.01
N GLN A 4 6.56 10.88 -12.93
CA GLN A 4 5.29 10.18 -12.81
C GLN A 4 4.74 10.59 -11.45
N GLU A 5 3.97 11.69 -11.48
CA GLU A 5 3.43 12.38 -10.34
C GLU A 5 2.39 11.46 -9.72
N SER A 6 2.75 10.79 -8.62
CA SER A 6 1.83 10.02 -7.81
C SER A 6 0.74 10.96 -7.32
N ALA A 7 -0.43 10.92 -7.95
CA ALA A 7 -1.57 11.74 -7.56
C ALA A 7 -2.27 11.12 -6.34
N LEU A 8 -2.88 11.94 -5.49
CA LEU A 8 -3.76 11.42 -4.45
C LEU A 8 -4.87 10.59 -5.12
N ALA A 9 -5.08 9.39 -4.61
CA ALA A 9 -6.13 8.52 -5.12
C ALA A 9 -7.52 9.11 -4.80
N PRO A 10 -8.53 8.93 -5.67
CA PRO A 10 -9.91 9.25 -5.34
C PRO A 10 -10.35 8.59 -4.03
N ASP A 11 -11.21 9.25 -3.26
CA ASP A 11 -11.60 8.78 -1.92
C ASP A 11 -12.23 7.38 -1.93
N ASP A 12 -13.04 7.06 -2.95
CA ASP A 12 -13.66 5.74 -3.11
C ASP A 12 -12.62 4.64 -3.39
N VAL A 13 -11.64 4.93 -4.25
CA VAL A 13 -10.52 4.03 -4.57
C VAL A 13 -9.63 3.83 -3.35
N ALA A 14 -9.30 4.93 -2.65
CA ALA A 14 -8.52 4.89 -1.42
C ALA A 14 -9.24 4.07 -0.34
N GLN A 15 -10.56 4.23 -0.20
CA GLN A 15 -11.34 3.48 0.78
C GLN A 15 -11.38 1.98 0.46
N ALA A 16 -11.61 1.61 -0.81
CA ALA A 16 -11.55 0.21 -1.23
C ALA A 16 -10.16 -0.40 -0.99
N GLY A 17 -9.09 0.38 -1.22
CA GLY A 17 -7.73 0.00 -0.91
C GLY A 17 -7.48 -0.23 0.57
N ARG A 18 -7.98 0.66 1.45
CA ARG A 18 -7.83 0.50 2.90
C ARG A 18 -8.50 -0.78 3.41
N VAL A 19 -9.66 -1.14 2.87
CA VAL A 19 -10.32 -2.42 3.22
C VAL A 19 -9.40 -3.59 2.89
N ARG A 20 -8.89 -3.66 1.65
CA ARG A 20 -7.96 -4.73 1.22
C ARG A 20 -6.67 -4.76 2.05
N LEU A 21 -6.10 -3.59 2.36
CA LEU A 21 -4.87 -3.49 3.15
C LEU A 21 -5.10 -3.93 4.60
N ALA A 22 -6.22 -3.55 5.21
CA ALA A 22 -6.61 -3.98 6.55
C ALA A 22 -6.78 -5.51 6.64
N GLU A 23 -7.44 -6.10 5.64
CA GLU A 23 -7.58 -7.56 5.53
C GLU A 23 -6.22 -8.25 5.41
N TRP A 24 -5.33 -7.74 4.55
CA TRP A 24 -4.00 -8.31 4.36
C TRP A 24 -3.13 -8.17 5.62
N LEU A 25 -3.07 -6.99 6.25
CA LEU A 25 -2.30 -6.78 7.50
C LEU A 25 -2.80 -7.68 8.63
N THR A 26 -4.12 -7.85 8.74
CA THR A 26 -4.73 -8.74 9.72
C THR A 26 -4.41 -10.21 9.45
N ALA A 27 -4.35 -10.62 8.18
CA ALA A 27 -3.92 -11.96 7.81
C ALA A 27 -2.43 -12.19 8.14
N GLU A 28 -1.56 -11.22 7.84
CA GLU A 28 -0.12 -11.25 8.17
C GLU A 28 0.13 -11.30 9.69
N ALA A 29 -0.77 -10.74 10.50
CA ALA A 29 -0.75 -10.85 11.95
C ALA A 29 -1.02 -12.28 12.48
N GLY A 30 -1.25 -13.25 11.60
CA GLY A 30 -1.34 -14.67 11.96
C GLY A 30 -2.55 -15.02 12.82
N GLY A 31 -3.62 -14.22 12.75
CA GLY A 31 -4.83 -14.40 13.56
C GLY A 31 -4.71 -13.88 14.99
N ASN A 32 -3.70 -13.08 15.32
CA ASN A 32 -3.67 -12.34 16.57
C ASN A 32 -4.60 -11.11 16.49
N PRO A 33 -5.75 -11.10 17.18
CA PRO A 33 -6.71 -10.00 17.09
C PRO A 33 -6.18 -8.69 17.67
N GLU A 34 -5.17 -8.72 18.57
CA GLU A 34 -4.54 -7.50 19.11
C GLU A 34 -3.61 -6.81 18.11
N LEU A 35 -3.23 -7.51 17.03
CA LEU A 35 -2.39 -7.00 15.95
C LEU A 35 -3.18 -6.83 14.64
N ALA A 36 -4.48 -7.13 14.66
CA ALA A 36 -5.37 -6.87 13.54
C ALA A 36 -5.42 -5.37 13.28
N THR A 37 -5.32 -4.98 12.01
CA THR A 37 -5.38 -3.57 11.62
C THR A 37 -6.75 -3.28 11.03
N SER A 38 -7.43 -2.26 11.57
CA SER A 38 -8.73 -1.82 11.09
C SER A 38 -8.63 -0.75 10.00
N VAL A 39 -9.70 -0.58 9.22
CA VAL A 39 -9.80 0.48 8.20
C VAL A 39 -9.74 1.87 8.84
N GLU A 40 -10.26 2.02 10.07
CA GLU A 40 -10.25 3.27 10.83
C GLU A 40 -8.82 3.70 11.19
N GLU A 41 -7.94 2.74 11.53
CA GLU A 41 -6.52 2.99 11.78
C GLU A 41 -5.76 3.40 10.52
N LEU A 42 -6.20 2.93 9.35
CA LEU A 42 -5.65 3.29 8.05
C LEU A 42 -6.20 4.60 7.49
N ALA A 43 -7.21 5.22 8.13
CA ALA A 43 -7.86 6.42 7.61
C ALA A 43 -6.89 7.60 7.44
N ALA A 44 -5.90 7.70 8.33
CA ALA A 44 -4.88 8.74 8.28
C ALA A 44 -3.75 8.46 7.28
N TRP A 45 -3.71 7.29 6.65
CA TRP A 45 -2.66 6.91 5.71
C TRP A 45 -2.95 7.55 4.35
N PRO A 46 -2.04 8.38 3.81
CA PRO A 46 -2.15 8.88 2.45
C PRO A 46 -2.13 7.72 1.46
N ALA A 47 -3.05 7.79 0.50
CA ALA A 47 -3.15 6.85 -0.60
C ALA A 47 -2.88 7.59 -1.91
N TYR A 48 -1.93 7.09 -2.69
CA TYR A 48 -1.58 7.66 -3.98
C TYR A 48 -1.81 6.64 -5.08
N GLN A 49 -2.34 7.10 -6.21
CA GLN A 49 -2.45 6.29 -7.40
C GLN A 49 -1.16 6.41 -8.22
N ALA A 50 -0.54 5.28 -8.52
CA ALA A 50 0.67 5.17 -9.34
C ALA A 50 0.46 4.08 -10.39
N GLU A 51 0.16 4.49 -11.61
CA GLU A 51 -0.19 3.58 -12.72
C GLU A 51 -1.41 2.69 -12.35
N GLU A 52 -1.20 1.36 -12.31
CA GLU A 52 -2.20 0.35 -11.90
C GLU A 52 -2.19 0.07 -10.39
N PHE A 53 -1.26 0.67 -9.65
CA PHE A 53 -1.08 0.43 -8.23
C PHE A 53 -1.68 1.54 -7.37
N LEU A 54 -2.15 1.13 -6.21
CA LEU A 54 -2.50 2.03 -5.11
C LEU A 54 -1.43 1.93 -4.03
N VAL A 55 -0.82 3.06 -3.68
CA VAL A 55 0.33 3.17 -2.79
C VAL A 55 -0.11 3.77 -1.47
N PHE A 56 0.07 3.03 -0.38
CA PHE A 56 -0.20 3.51 0.98
C PHE A 56 1.09 3.82 1.73
N VAL A 57 1.13 5.01 2.32
CA VAL A 57 2.26 5.48 3.12
C VAL A 57 1.82 5.59 4.59
N PRO A 58 2.39 4.79 5.51
CA PRO A 58 2.04 4.93 6.92
C PRO A 58 2.55 6.27 7.49
N PRO A 59 1.77 6.93 8.36
CA PRO A 59 2.21 8.15 9.02
C PRO A 59 3.41 7.86 9.95
N GLY A 60 4.30 8.84 10.08
CA GLY A 60 5.45 8.74 10.99
C GLY A 60 6.70 8.06 10.39
N PHE A 61 6.83 8.00 9.06
CA PHE A 61 7.97 7.39 8.37
C PHE A 61 8.17 5.93 8.76
N ALA A 62 7.09 5.14 8.78
CA ALA A 62 7.28 3.69 8.84
C ALA A 62 8.19 3.30 7.67
N ASN A 63 9.22 2.50 7.95
CA ASN A 63 10.22 2.07 6.97
C ASN A 63 9.64 1.15 5.87
N ARG A 64 8.32 1.18 5.66
CA ARG A 64 7.58 0.37 4.70
C ARG A 64 6.49 1.19 4.03
N ILE A 65 6.40 1.03 2.72
CA ILE A 65 5.31 1.49 1.88
C ILE A 65 4.62 0.25 1.34
N PHE A 66 3.30 0.32 1.20
CA PHE A 66 2.49 -0.79 0.71
C PHE A 66 1.99 -0.49 -0.70
N LEU A 67 2.14 -1.45 -1.61
CA LEU A 67 1.54 -1.42 -2.95
C LEU A 67 0.38 -2.40 -3.00
N LEU A 68 -0.75 -1.94 -3.50
CA LEU A 68 -1.89 -2.78 -3.83
C LEU A 68 -2.04 -2.79 -5.35
N GLY A 69 -1.99 -3.99 -5.92
CA GLY A 69 -2.32 -4.23 -7.33
C GLY A 69 -3.42 -5.28 -7.44
N ASP A 70 -3.79 -5.64 -8.67
CA ASP A 70 -4.81 -6.66 -8.93
C ASP A 70 -4.43 -8.04 -8.37
N HIS A 71 -3.13 -8.33 -8.31
CA HIS A 71 -2.60 -9.64 -7.87
C HIS A 71 -2.36 -9.74 -6.36
N GLY A 72 -2.55 -8.65 -5.62
CA GLY A 72 -2.43 -8.66 -4.16
C GLY A 72 -1.73 -7.43 -3.58
N VAL A 73 -1.28 -7.58 -2.34
CA VAL A 73 -0.59 -6.53 -1.58
C VAL A 73 0.88 -6.92 -1.42
N THR A 74 1.78 -6.00 -1.71
CA THR A 74 3.21 -6.13 -1.42
C THR A 74 3.69 -4.95 -0.58
N SER A 75 4.81 -5.11 0.11
CA SER A 75 5.44 -4.03 0.88
C SER A 75 6.92 -3.92 0.55
N PHE A 76 7.44 -2.70 0.53
CA PHE A 76 8.85 -2.44 0.30
C PHE A 76 9.36 -1.34 1.21
N ALA A 77 10.66 -1.33 1.49
CA ALA A 77 11.31 -0.25 2.22
C ALA A 77 11.88 0.78 1.24
N PRO A 78 11.50 2.07 1.31
CA PRO A 78 12.03 3.09 0.42
C PRO A 78 13.54 3.34 0.59
N SER A 79 14.14 2.85 1.68
CA SER A 79 15.60 2.85 1.89
C SER A 79 16.34 1.75 1.12
N GLU A 80 15.64 0.69 0.71
CA GLU A 80 16.21 -0.49 0.06
C GLU A 80 15.83 -0.58 -1.42
N GLN A 81 14.66 -0.06 -1.79
CA GLN A 81 14.10 -0.16 -3.14
C GLN A 81 13.30 1.10 -3.49
N THR A 82 13.37 1.54 -4.74
CA THR A 82 12.55 2.64 -5.26
C THR A 82 11.12 2.17 -5.58
N LEU A 83 10.16 3.11 -5.60
CA LEU A 83 8.77 2.79 -5.96
C LEU A 83 8.66 2.10 -7.33
N ASN A 84 9.44 2.53 -8.33
CA ASN A 84 9.40 1.95 -9.67
C ASN A 84 9.92 0.50 -9.70
N GLU A 85 10.99 0.22 -8.95
CA GLU A 85 11.50 -1.15 -8.80
C GLU A 85 10.49 -2.04 -8.07
N ALA A 86 9.83 -1.52 -7.03
CA ALA A 86 8.78 -2.24 -6.31
C ALA A 86 7.58 -2.57 -7.22
N MET A 87 7.10 -1.59 -8.02
CA MET A 87 6.03 -1.80 -8.99
C MET A 87 6.42 -2.85 -10.05
N THR A 88 7.64 -2.77 -10.58
CA THR A 88 8.14 -3.73 -11.56
C THR A 88 8.23 -5.15 -10.98
N ALA A 89 8.70 -5.27 -9.73
CA ALA A 89 8.73 -6.55 -9.03
C ALA A 89 7.32 -7.10 -8.78
N ALA A 90 6.38 -6.25 -8.34
CA ALA A 90 4.99 -6.63 -8.11
C ALA A 90 4.31 -7.15 -9.39
N ARG A 91 4.56 -6.51 -10.55
CA ARG A 91 4.07 -7.01 -11.85
C ARG A 91 4.59 -8.40 -12.19
N THR A 92 5.85 -8.68 -11.89
CA THR A 92 6.52 -9.94 -12.27
C THR A 92 6.07 -11.12 -11.39
N GLN A 93 5.53 -10.86 -10.20
CA GLN A 93 4.98 -11.90 -9.31
C GLN A 93 3.56 -12.34 -9.68
N SER A 94 3.02 -11.81 -10.78
CA SER A 94 1.66 -12.06 -11.31
C SER A 94 1.60 -13.26 -12.25
#